data_AF-A0A7C1BK79-F1
#
_entry.id   AF-A0A7C1BK79-F1
#
_cell.length_a   1.000
_cell.length_b   1.000
_cell.length_c   1.000
_cell.angle_alpha   90.00
_cell.angle_beta   90.00
_cell.angle_gamma   90.00
#
_symmetry.space_group_name_H-M   'P 1'
#
loop_
_entity.id
_entity.type
_entity.pdbx_description
1 polymer ?
#
loop_
_entity_poly.entity_id
_entity_poly.type
_entity_poly.pdbx_seq_one_letter_code
_entity_poly.pdbx_strand_id
1 'polypeptide(L)'
;MSVADKSYSYMMDTLRKIIRRVEEISSDWWWFEQGNVPVVQVRRLVVEGDARFDWTPKIPVIRALKIIYGNFEEMRKLSRERRVEYAIKSAQDLYSVLLAITYIMEAHDLAGKLERLRERVSRLNPDKVDIVTEELRSFVGKLRNALLNNVFQWPKIKDQFVDLVNKMVSRVERIIKSEKVAIEKEIVKKTEGEEEVVA
;
A
#
# COMPACT_ATOMS: atom_id res chain seq x y z
N MET A 1 -11.03 27.95 28.15
CA MET A 1 -11.44 26.85 27.25
C MET A 1 -12.13 25.77 28.04
N SER A 2 -13.30 25.32 27.59
CA SER A 2 -14.01 24.21 28.23
C SER A 2 -13.24 22.88 28.04
N VAL A 3 -13.55 21.86 28.85
CA VAL A 3 -13.00 20.51 28.66
C VAL A 3 -13.34 19.97 27.27
N ALA A 4 -14.57 20.23 26.79
CA ALA A 4 -15.01 19.84 25.46
C ALA A 4 -14.17 20.50 24.35
N ASP A 5 -13.82 21.78 24.49
CA ASP A 5 -12.96 22.48 23.52
C ASP A 5 -11.54 21.89 23.48
N LYS A 6 -11.01 21.50 24.66
CA LYS A 6 -9.70 20.83 24.75
C LYS A 6 -9.72 19.46 24.07
N SER A 7 -10.75 18.64 24.34
CA SER A 7 -10.90 17.31 23.73
C SER A 7 -11.05 17.40 22.21
N TYR A 8 -11.84 18.37 21.73
CA TYR A 8 -12.02 18.58 20.29
C TYR A 8 -10.71 19.07 19.63
N SER A 9 -9.98 20.01 20.25
CA SER A 9 -8.67 20.44 19.74
C SER A 9 -7.70 19.27 19.64
N TYR A 10 -7.63 18.43 20.67
CA TYR A 10 -6.78 17.24 20.70
C TYR A 10 -7.13 16.25 19.58
N MET A 11 -8.43 16.02 19.34
CA MET A 11 -8.90 15.17 18.23
C MET A 11 -8.43 15.73 16.88
N MET A 12 -8.60 17.03 16.66
CA MET A 12 -8.19 17.68 15.41
C MET A 12 -6.68 17.64 15.21
N ASP A 13 -5.89 17.88 16.26
CA ASP A 13 -4.43 17.75 16.19
C ASP A 13 -4.00 16.30 15.92
N THR A 14 -4.71 15.32 16.48
CA THR A 14 -4.47 13.90 16.21
C THR A 14 -4.76 13.56 14.75
N LEU A 15 -5.90 13.99 14.20
CA LEU A 15 -6.23 13.78 12.80
C LEU A 15 -5.22 14.45 11.86
N ARG A 16 -4.74 15.66 12.20
CA ARG A 16 -3.67 16.35 11.47
C ARG A 16 -2.37 15.54 11.47
N LYS A 17 -1.98 14.94 12.60
CA LYS A 17 -0.80 14.07 12.69
C LYS A 17 -0.96 12.80 11.85
N ILE A 18 -2.16 12.21 11.86
CA ILE A 18 -2.48 11.06 11.00
C ILE A 18 -2.32 11.44 9.52
N ILE A 19 -2.87 12.56 9.08
CA ILE A 19 -2.74 13.04 7.68
C ILE A 19 -1.26 13.16 7.30
N ARG A 20 -0.45 13.85 8.10
CA ARG A 20 0.99 14.01 7.84
C ARG A 20 1.71 12.66 7.79
N ARG A 21 1.40 11.76 8.72
CA ARG A 21 2.02 10.44 8.75
C ARG A 21 1.68 9.65 7.49
N VAL A 22 0.44 9.73 7.01
CA VAL A 22 0.01 9.05 5.78
C VAL A 22 0.70 9.66 4.56
N GLU A 23 0.86 10.97 4.50
CA GLU A 23 1.61 11.66 3.43
C GLU A 23 3.10 11.24 3.42
N GLU A 24 3.72 11.10 4.59
CA GLU A 24 5.10 10.63 4.70
C GLU A 24 5.25 9.20 4.16
N ILE A 25 4.46 8.25 4.69
CA ILE A 25 4.59 6.84 4.28
C ILE A 25 4.14 6.60 2.84
N SER A 26 3.26 7.44 2.28
CA SER A 26 2.79 7.26 0.92
C SER A 26 3.86 7.57 -0.12
N SER A 27 4.89 8.36 0.24
CA SER A 27 6.02 8.62 -0.65
C SER A 27 6.76 7.34 -1.07
N ASP A 28 6.77 6.32 -0.21
CA ASP A 28 7.37 5.01 -0.47
C ASP A 28 6.50 4.10 -1.36
N TRP A 29 5.24 4.48 -1.62
CA TRP A 29 4.32 3.70 -2.44
C TRP A 29 4.56 3.94 -3.94
N TRP A 30 5.78 3.67 -4.41
CA TRP A 30 6.20 3.79 -5.81
C TRP A 30 5.30 3.02 -6.78
N TRP A 31 4.76 1.90 -6.33
CA TRP A 31 3.86 1.02 -7.09
C TRP A 31 2.40 1.53 -7.13
N PHE A 32 2.07 2.53 -6.31
CA PHE A 32 0.71 3.04 -6.08
C PHE A 32 0.64 4.56 -6.21
N GLU A 33 1.40 5.12 -7.15
CA GLU A 33 1.45 6.56 -7.48
C GLU A 33 1.59 7.47 -6.26
N GLN A 34 2.42 7.03 -5.31
CA GLN A 34 2.68 7.74 -4.05
C GLN A 34 1.41 8.05 -3.23
N GLY A 35 0.37 7.21 -3.38
CA GLY A 35 -0.92 7.38 -2.70
C GLY A 35 -1.94 8.25 -3.41
N ASN A 36 -1.66 8.70 -4.65
CA ASN A 36 -2.57 9.54 -5.45
C ASN A 36 -3.65 8.75 -6.23
N VAL A 37 -3.70 7.44 -6.05
CA VAL A 37 -4.69 6.58 -6.70
C VAL A 37 -6.07 6.73 -6.04
N PRO A 38 -7.16 6.94 -6.81
CA PRO A 38 -8.51 7.10 -6.25
C PRO A 38 -9.11 5.75 -5.83
N VAL A 39 -9.27 5.53 -4.52
CA VAL A 39 -9.70 4.23 -3.98
C VAL A 39 -10.88 4.29 -3.01
N VAL A 40 -11.12 5.44 -2.39
CA VAL A 40 -12.14 5.58 -1.34
C VAL A 40 -13.15 6.67 -1.69
N GLN A 41 -14.37 6.53 -1.20
CA GLN A 41 -15.40 7.56 -1.26
C GLN A 41 -15.73 8.00 0.16
N VAL A 42 -15.91 9.29 0.36
CA VAL A 42 -16.31 9.87 1.64
C VAL A 42 -17.40 10.90 1.41
N ARG A 43 -18.07 11.29 2.48
CA ARG A 43 -19.04 12.38 2.44
C ARG A 43 -18.33 13.70 2.69
N ARG A 44 -18.68 14.74 1.94
CA ARG A 44 -18.23 16.12 2.16
C ARG A 44 -19.37 16.92 2.78
N LEU A 45 -19.11 17.54 3.92
CA LEU A 45 -20.06 18.43 4.57
C LEU A 45 -20.06 19.77 3.83
N VAL A 46 -21.24 20.18 3.37
CA VAL A 46 -21.48 21.51 2.81
C VAL A 46 -22.38 22.25 3.79
N VAL A 47 -21.97 23.45 4.20
CA VAL A 47 -22.68 24.29 5.19
C VAL A 47 -23.23 25.58 4.56
N GLU A 48 -22.97 25.82 3.27
CA GLU A 48 -23.57 26.93 2.52
C GLU A 48 -25.07 26.67 2.33
N GLY A 49 -25.92 27.38 3.09
CA GLY A 49 -27.36 27.14 3.15
C GLY A 49 -27.72 26.07 4.18
N ASP A 50 -28.51 25.07 3.79
CA ASP A 50 -28.85 23.94 4.65
C ASP A 50 -27.72 22.91 4.68
N ALA A 51 -27.18 22.65 5.89
CA ALA A 51 -26.07 21.72 5.99
C ALA A 51 -26.44 20.31 5.48
N ARG A 52 -25.60 19.72 4.63
CA ARG A 52 -25.85 18.39 4.04
C ARG A 52 -24.54 17.69 3.70
N PHE A 53 -24.64 16.38 3.46
CA PHE A 53 -23.54 15.58 2.97
C PHE A 53 -23.70 15.29 1.48
N ASP A 54 -22.68 15.62 0.71
CA ASP A 54 -22.57 15.22 -0.69
C ASP A 54 -21.50 14.13 -0.82
N TRP A 55 -21.78 13.06 -1.56
CA TRP A 55 -20.80 11.99 -1.78
C TRP A 55 -19.72 12.43 -2.76
N THR A 56 -18.46 12.14 -2.43
CA THR A 56 -17.36 12.34 -3.38
C THR A 56 -17.33 11.23 -4.44
N PRO A 57 -16.76 11.48 -5.63
CA PRO A 57 -16.23 10.37 -6.44
C PRO A 57 -15.15 9.61 -5.65
N LYS A 58 -14.65 8.50 -6.20
CA LYS A 58 -13.44 7.86 -5.64
C LYS A 58 -12.31 8.89 -5.65
N ILE A 59 -11.63 9.02 -4.52
CA ILE A 59 -10.54 9.96 -4.30
C ILE A 59 -9.37 9.26 -3.57
N PRO A 60 -8.18 9.86 -3.62
CA PRO A 60 -7.02 9.39 -2.87
C PRO A 60 -7.26 9.43 -1.36
N VAL A 61 -6.65 8.49 -0.62
CA VAL A 61 -6.83 8.37 0.84
C VAL A 61 -6.41 9.63 1.60
N ILE A 62 -5.34 10.30 1.17
CA ILE A 62 -4.88 11.57 1.77
C ILE A 62 -5.93 12.67 1.58
N ARG A 63 -6.49 12.79 0.37
CA ARG A 63 -7.54 13.76 0.07
C ARG A 63 -8.81 13.46 0.89
N ALA A 64 -9.14 12.19 1.05
CA ALA A 64 -10.27 11.76 1.86
C ALA A 64 -10.10 12.17 3.33
N LEU A 65 -8.92 11.94 3.93
CA LEU A 65 -8.62 12.39 5.30
C LEU A 65 -8.73 13.92 5.43
N LYS A 66 -8.24 14.69 4.45
CA LYS A 66 -8.35 16.16 4.44
C LYS A 66 -9.81 16.63 4.35
N ILE A 67 -10.65 15.95 3.58
CA ILE A 67 -12.10 16.24 3.52
C ILE A 67 -12.74 15.95 4.87
N ILE A 68 -12.44 14.81 5.50
CA ILE A 68 -12.97 14.45 6.82
C ILE A 68 -12.54 15.47 7.88
N TYR A 69 -11.28 15.91 7.84
CA TYR A 69 -10.78 16.98 8.69
C TYR A 69 -11.60 18.27 8.52
N GLY A 70 -11.80 18.70 7.26
CA GLY A 70 -12.63 19.85 6.94
C GLY A 70 -14.08 19.69 7.42
N ASN A 71 -14.67 18.49 7.30
CA ASN A 71 -16.01 18.22 7.82
C ASN A 71 -16.07 18.50 9.33
N PHE A 72 -15.09 18.00 10.10
CA PHE A 72 -15.06 18.25 11.54
C PHE A 72 -14.93 19.75 11.85
N GLU A 73 -14.09 20.51 11.12
CA GLU A 73 -13.98 21.97 11.28
C GLU A 73 -15.32 22.68 11.04
N GLU A 74 -15.98 22.34 9.93
CA GLU A 74 -17.26 22.93 9.52
C GLU A 74 -18.39 22.63 10.51
N MET A 75 -18.39 21.46 11.15
CA MET A 75 -19.38 21.11 12.18
C MET A 75 -19.43 22.10 13.35
N ARG A 76 -18.33 22.83 13.64
CA ARG A 76 -18.33 23.85 14.71
C ARG A 76 -19.35 24.97 14.45
N LYS A 77 -19.77 25.16 13.21
CA LYS A 77 -20.75 26.18 12.80
C LYS A 77 -22.20 25.71 13.00
N LEU A 78 -22.42 24.42 13.25
CA LEU A 78 -23.75 23.82 13.38
C LEU A 78 -24.31 23.91 14.79
N SER A 79 -25.63 23.74 14.94
CA SER A 79 -26.30 23.54 16.24
C SER A 79 -25.86 22.23 16.90
N ARG A 80 -26.04 22.14 18.22
CA ARG A 80 -25.57 20.99 19.00
C ARG A 80 -26.19 19.67 18.56
N GLU A 81 -27.50 19.62 18.28
CA GLU A 81 -28.14 18.37 17.83
C GLU A 81 -27.58 17.90 16.48
N ARG A 82 -27.45 18.83 15.52
CA ARG A 82 -26.93 18.52 14.19
C ARG A 82 -25.49 18.01 14.26
N ARG A 83 -24.62 18.63 15.09
CA ARG A 83 -23.22 18.21 15.24
C ARG A 83 -23.05 16.71 15.49
N VAL A 84 -23.89 16.12 16.34
CA VAL A 84 -23.77 14.69 16.69
C VAL A 84 -24.01 13.81 15.46
N GLU A 85 -25.06 14.11 14.68
CA GLU A 85 -25.38 13.36 13.48
C GLU A 85 -24.25 13.41 12.44
N TYR A 86 -23.74 14.60 12.13
CA TYR A 86 -22.66 14.76 11.16
C TYR A 86 -21.33 14.18 11.66
N ALA A 87 -21.08 14.22 12.98
CA ALA A 87 -19.90 13.64 13.59
C ALA A 87 -19.86 12.11 13.46
N ILE A 88 -20.98 11.43 13.72
CA ILE A 88 -21.07 9.96 13.57
C ILE A 88 -20.78 9.56 12.13
N LYS A 89 -21.38 10.25 11.15
CA LYS A 89 -21.16 10.00 9.72
C LYS A 89 -19.70 10.26 9.32
N SER A 90 -19.08 11.35 9.78
CA SER A 90 -17.67 11.63 9.48
C SER A 90 -16.71 10.64 10.17
N ALA A 91 -17.06 10.14 11.35
CA ALA A 91 -16.28 9.11 12.04
C ALA A 91 -16.35 7.75 11.31
N GLN A 92 -17.51 7.39 10.75
CA GLN A 92 -17.63 6.22 9.88
C GLN A 92 -16.73 6.34 8.64
N ASP A 93 -16.73 7.50 7.98
CA ASP A 93 -15.88 7.75 6.82
C ASP A 93 -14.40 7.69 7.20
N LEU A 94 -14.02 8.25 8.36
CA LEU A 94 -12.67 8.15 8.90
C LEU A 94 -12.25 6.70 9.10
N TYR A 95 -13.11 5.88 9.71
CA TYR A 95 -12.84 4.46 9.89
C TYR A 95 -12.61 3.75 8.54
N SER A 96 -13.48 3.97 7.56
CA SER A 96 -13.33 3.38 6.22
C SER A 96 -12.03 3.79 5.53
N VAL A 97 -11.63 5.07 5.66
CA VAL A 97 -10.37 5.56 5.07
C VAL A 97 -9.16 4.96 5.78
N LEU A 98 -9.15 4.90 7.11
CA LEU A 98 -8.08 4.28 7.88
C LEU A 98 -7.93 2.79 7.53
N LEU A 99 -9.05 2.09 7.37
CA LEU A 99 -9.06 0.69 6.98
C LEU A 99 -8.46 0.48 5.57
N ALA A 100 -8.83 1.35 4.62
CA ALA A 100 -8.23 1.32 3.29
C ALA A 100 -6.72 1.58 3.32
N ILE A 101 -6.25 2.51 4.16
CA ILE A 101 -4.82 2.77 4.36
C ILE A 101 -4.12 1.52 4.90
N THR A 102 -4.69 0.85 5.90
CA THR A 102 -4.15 -0.42 6.42
C THR A 102 -3.98 -1.46 5.31
N TYR A 103 -4.99 -1.63 4.46
CA TYR A 103 -4.93 -2.58 3.34
C TYR A 103 -3.87 -2.20 2.29
N ILE A 104 -3.71 -0.91 1.99
CA ILE A 104 -2.64 -0.44 1.11
C ILE A 104 -1.26 -0.70 1.71
N MET A 105 -1.08 -0.51 3.02
CA MET A 105 0.17 -0.81 3.71
C MET A 105 0.51 -2.30 3.65
N GLU A 106 -0.46 -3.18 3.92
CA GLU A 106 -0.26 -4.63 3.79
C GLU A 106 0.11 -5.05 2.36
N ALA A 107 -0.55 -4.45 1.37
CA ALA A 107 -0.23 -4.66 -0.05
C ALA A 107 1.19 -4.15 -0.39
N HIS A 108 1.60 -3.01 0.17
CA HIS A 108 2.94 -2.46 0.00
C HIS A 108 4.01 -3.39 0.57
N ASP A 109 3.77 -4.03 1.71
CA ASP A 109 4.69 -5.01 2.29
C ASP A 109 4.94 -6.19 1.33
N LEU A 110 3.91 -6.64 0.61
CA LEU A 110 4.03 -7.70 -0.40
C LEU A 110 4.85 -7.25 -1.61
N ALA A 111 4.58 -6.05 -2.13
CA ALA A 111 5.37 -5.46 -3.21
C ALA A 111 6.85 -5.29 -2.80
N GLY A 112 7.08 -4.81 -1.57
CA GLY A 112 8.43 -4.64 -1.01
C GLY A 112 9.20 -5.94 -0.83
N LYS A 113 8.52 -7.07 -0.55
CA LYS A 113 9.17 -8.40 -0.53
C LYS A 113 9.75 -8.77 -1.90
N LEU A 114 9.00 -8.54 -2.97
CA LEU A 114 9.46 -8.85 -4.33
C LEU A 114 10.51 -7.86 -4.83
N GLU A 115 10.43 -6.58 -4.44
CA GLU A 115 11.47 -5.59 -4.76
C GLU A 115 12.81 -5.97 -4.12
N ARG A 116 12.82 -6.36 -2.83
CA ARG A 116 14.03 -6.87 -2.16
C ARG A 116 14.59 -8.11 -2.83
N LEU A 117 13.72 -8.99 -3.35
CA LEU A 117 14.15 -10.16 -4.12
C LEU A 117 14.83 -9.72 -5.42
N ARG A 118 14.26 -8.76 -6.15
CA ARG A 118 14.85 -8.17 -7.36
C ARG A 118 16.23 -7.58 -7.08
N GLU A 119 16.37 -6.78 -6.02
CA GLU A 119 17.66 -6.21 -5.60
C GLU A 119 18.70 -7.27 -5.23
N ARG A 120 18.27 -8.37 -4.62
CA ARG A 120 19.15 -9.49 -4.30
C ARG A 120 19.62 -10.21 -5.57
N VAL A 121 18.71 -10.46 -6.51
CA VAL A 121 19.03 -11.06 -7.82
C VAL A 121 19.98 -10.15 -8.59
N SER A 122 19.76 -8.84 -8.58
CA SER A 122 20.63 -7.87 -9.25
C SER A 122 22.07 -7.85 -8.75
N ARG A 123 22.30 -8.24 -7.49
CA ARG A 123 23.64 -8.35 -6.92
C ARG A 123 24.29 -9.70 -7.18
N LEU A 124 23.50 -10.78 -7.22
CA LEU A 124 24.02 -12.14 -7.29
C LEU A 124 24.08 -12.67 -8.72
N ASN A 125 23.03 -12.48 -9.51
CA ASN A 125 22.87 -12.97 -10.87
C ASN A 125 22.27 -11.86 -11.77
N PRO A 126 23.06 -10.84 -12.18
CA PRO A 126 22.58 -9.70 -12.97
C PRO A 126 21.81 -10.09 -14.23
N ASP A 127 22.24 -11.15 -14.91
CA ASP A 127 21.64 -11.62 -16.18
C ASP A 127 20.19 -12.13 -16.03
N LYS A 128 19.71 -12.32 -14.80
CA LYS A 128 18.34 -12.81 -14.51
C LYS A 128 17.43 -11.72 -13.95
N VAL A 129 17.93 -10.51 -13.75
CA VAL A 129 17.16 -9.40 -13.16
C VAL A 129 15.92 -9.09 -13.97
N ASP A 130 16.01 -9.15 -15.29
CA ASP A 130 14.90 -8.83 -16.19
C ASP A 130 13.71 -9.76 -15.97
N ILE A 131 13.96 -11.06 -15.78
CA ILE A 131 12.93 -12.06 -15.50
C ILE A 131 12.17 -11.70 -14.21
N VAL A 132 12.90 -11.34 -13.15
CA VAL A 132 12.30 -10.97 -11.86
C VAL A 132 11.58 -9.63 -11.95
N THR A 133 12.10 -8.70 -12.74
CA THR A 133 11.52 -7.38 -12.98
C THR A 133 10.17 -7.51 -13.71
N GLU A 134 10.06 -8.40 -14.69
CA GLU A 134 8.80 -8.68 -15.38
C GLU A 134 7.76 -9.32 -14.44
N GLU A 135 8.16 -10.30 -13.63
CA GLU A 135 7.27 -10.90 -12.64
C GLU A 135 6.77 -9.87 -11.61
N LEU A 136 7.66 -9.00 -11.12
CA LEU A 136 7.31 -7.91 -10.21
C LEU A 136 6.32 -6.94 -10.86
N ARG A 137 6.55 -6.51 -12.11
CA ARG A 137 5.63 -5.62 -12.84
C ARG A 137 4.25 -6.27 -13.00
N SER A 138 4.20 -7.54 -13.34
CA SER A 138 2.94 -8.31 -13.45
C SER A 138 2.21 -8.40 -12.10
N PHE A 139 2.94 -8.69 -11.02
CA PHE A 139 2.39 -8.71 -9.67
C PHE A 139 1.82 -7.35 -9.26
N VAL A 140 2.60 -6.29 -9.42
CA VAL A 140 2.20 -4.91 -9.10
C VAL A 140 0.94 -4.51 -9.89
N GLY A 141 0.87 -4.86 -11.18
CA GLY A 141 -0.33 -4.62 -11.99
C GLY A 141 -1.58 -5.29 -11.43
N LYS A 142 -1.47 -6.57 -11.05
CA LYS A 142 -2.59 -7.32 -10.42
C LYS A 142 -2.98 -6.71 -9.07
N LEU A 143 -2.00 -6.35 -8.25
CA LEU A 143 -2.19 -5.78 -6.93
C LEU A 143 -2.90 -4.43 -7.02
N ARG A 144 -2.42 -3.56 -7.90
CA ARG A 144 -3.02 -2.25 -8.16
C ARG A 144 -4.46 -2.37 -8.65
N ASN A 145 -4.73 -3.26 -9.60
CA ASN A 145 -6.07 -3.49 -10.13
C ASN A 145 -7.04 -3.99 -9.04
N ALA A 146 -6.59 -4.89 -8.17
CA ALA A 146 -7.41 -5.39 -7.06
C ALA A 146 -7.87 -4.26 -6.12
N LEU A 147 -6.95 -3.40 -5.70
CA LEU A 147 -7.24 -2.29 -4.79
C LEU A 147 -8.08 -1.19 -5.46
N LEU A 148 -7.82 -0.90 -6.74
CA LEU A 148 -8.59 0.06 -7.53
C LEU A 148 -10.05 -0.35 -7.70
N ASN A 149 -10.29 -1.62 -7.98
CA ASN A 149 -11.64 -2.15 -8.14
C ASN A 149 -12.41 -2.02 -6.82
N ASN A 150 -11.91 -2.65 -5.76
CA ASN A 150 -12.49 -2.54 -4.43
C ASN A 150 -11.45 -2.86 -3.34
N VAL A 151 -10.86 -1.81 -2.76
CA VAL A 151 -9.91 -1.91 -1.65
C VAL A 151 -10.46 -2.72 -0.47
N PHE A 152 -11.78 -2.70 -0.23
CA PHE A 152 -12.41 -3.41 0.88
C PHE A 152 -12.57 -4.92 0.64
N GLN A 153 -12.26 -5.43 -0.55
CA GLN A 153 -12.14 -6.88 -0.77
C GLN A 153 -10.78 -7.43 -0.33
N TRP A 154 -9.82 -6.57 0.01
CA TRP A 154 -8.46 -6.98 0.38
C TRP A 154 -8.41 -8.14 1.38
N PRO A 155 -9.18 -8.16 2.49
CA PRO A 155 -9.15 -9.28 3.44
C PRO A 155 -9.48 -10.64 2.84
N LYS A 156 -10.29 -10.68 1.78
CA LYS A 156 -10.72 -11.94 1.14
C LYS A 156 -9.73 -12.44 0.10
N ILE A 157 -8.95 -11.53 -0.49
CA ILE A 157 -8.03 -11.83 -1.60
C ILE A 157 -6.56 -11.80 -1.16
N LYS A 158 -6.27 -11.29 0.04
CA LYS A 158 -4.92 -11.15 0.59
C LYS A 158 -4.12 -12.45 0.50
N ASP A 159 -4.70 -13.56 0.93
CA ASP A 159 -4.00 -14.86 0.93
C ASP A 159 -3.61 -15.31 -0.48
N GLN A 160 -4.43 -14.99 -1.49
CA GLN A 160 -4.09 -15.26 -2.89
C GLN A 160 -2.86 -14.47 -3.32
N PHE A 161 -2.72 -13.21 -2.90
CA PHE A 161 -1.54 -12.39 -3.17
C PHE A 161 -0.31 -12.87 -2.41
N VAL A 162 -0.47 -13.30 -1.15
CA VAL A 162 0.62 -13.92 -0.37
C VAL A 162 1.13 -15.18 -1.07
N ASP A 163 0.24 -16.05 -1.52
CA ASP A 163 0.61 -17.27 -2.26
C ASP A 163 1.31 -16.97 -3.58
N LEU A 164 0.87 -15.91 -4.30
CA LEU A 164 1.55 -15.45 -5.51
C LEU A 164 2.98 -15.01 -5.22
N VAL A 165 3.21 -14.22 -4.15
CA VAL A 165 4.55 -13.81 -3.72
C VAL A 165 5.40 -15.03 -3.39
N ASN A 166 4.88 -15.96 -2.59
CA ASN A 166 5.62 -17.16 -2.19
C ASN A 166 6.02 -18.01 -3.41
N LYS A 167 5.10 -18.19 -4.37
CA LYS A 167 5.39 -18.92 -5.62
C LYS A 167 6.48 -18.23 -6.45
N MET A 168 6.43 -16.90 -6.56
CA MET A 168 7.46 -16.12 -7.27
C MET A 168 8.82 -16.26 -6.59
N VAL A 169 8.88 -16.09 -5.26
CA VAL A 169 10.11 -16.27 -4.48
C VAL A 169 10.70 -17.66 -4.70
N SER A 170 9.91 -18.72 -4.54
CA SER A 170 10.39 -20.09 -4.73
C SER A 170 10.79 -20.41 -6.18
N ARG A 171 10.20 -19.75 -7.18
CA ARG A 171 10.60 -19.90 -8.58
C ARG A 171 11.97 -19.24 -8.82
N VAL A 172 12.14 -18.00 -8.37
CA VAL A 172 13.39 -17.25 -8.52
C VAL A 172 14.54 -17.91 -7.76
N GLU A 173 14.30 -18.40 -6.54
CA GLU A 173 15.31 -19.13 -5.78
C GLU A 173 15.76 -20.43 -6.46
N ARG A 174 14.85 -21.13 -7.14
CA ARG A 174 15.20 -22.32 -7.93
C ARG A 174 16.10 -21.95 -9.11
N ILE A 175 15.77 -20.88 -9.83
CA ILE A 175 16.60 -20.38 -10.95
C ILE A 175 18.02 -20.07 -10.46
N ILE A 176 18.16 -19.37 -9.32
CA ILE A 176 19.46 -19.05 -8.73
C ILE A 176 20.24 -20.32 -8.33
N LYS A 177 19.58 -21.30 -7.71
CA LYS A 177 20.24 -22.52 -7.22
C LYS A 177 20.65 -23.46 -8.34
N SER A 178 19.83 -23.64 -9.37
CA SER A 178 20.15 -24.54 -10.49
C SER A 178 21.41 -24.12 -11.25
N GLU A 179 21.69 -22.81 -11.30
CA GLU A 179 22.88 -22.28 -11.98
C GLU A 179 24.16 -22.46 -11.17
N LYS A 180 24.13 -22.31 -9.84
CA LYS A 180 25.30 -22.62 -8.99
C LYS A 180 25.78 -24.06 -9.17
N VAL A 181 24.84 -25.01 -9.20
CA VAL A 181 25.15 -26.42 -9.39
C VAL A 181 25.68 -26.71 -10.80
N ALA A 182 25.24 -25.96 -11.82
CA ALA A 182 25.75 -26.10 -13.19
C ALA A 182 27.19 -25.57 -13.32
N ILE A 183 27.47 -24.39 -12.72
CA ILE A 183 28.81 -23.77 -12.71
C ILE A 183 29.81 -24.65 -11.93
N GLU A 184 29.43 -25.17 -10.76
CA GLU A 184 30.27 -26.10 -10.00
C GLU A 184 30.60 -27.38 -10.79
N LYS A 185 29.63 -27.93 -11.53
CA LYS A 185 29.86 -29.10 -12.38
C LYS A 185 30.75 -28.83 -13.59
N GLU A 186 30.67 -27.65 -14.19
CA GLU A 186 31.57 -27.25 -15.28
C GLU A 186 33.00 -27.00 -14.79
N ILE A 187 33.17 -26.41 -13.60
CA ILE A 187 34.49 -26.21 -12.99
C ILE A 187 35.13 -27.55 -12.67
N VAL A 188 34.41 -28.47 -12.02
CA VAL A 188 34.91 -29.82 -11.70
C VAL A 188 35.34 -30.57 -12.96
N LYS A 189 34.53 -30.54 -14.03
CA LYS A 189 34.89 -31.16 -15.31
C LYS A 189 36.13 -30.55 -15.97
N LYS A 190 36.38 -29.26 -15.80
CA LYS A 190 37.60 -28.62 -16.32
C LYS A 190 38.84 -28.99 -15.52
N THR A 191 38.75 -29.08 -14.18
CA THR A 191 39.87 -29.54 -13.34
C THR A 191 40.19 -31.02 -13.55
N GLU A 192 39.19 -31.90 -13.68
CA GLU A 192 39.41 -33.32 -13.97
C GLU A 192 40.00 -33.53 -15.38
N GLY A 193 39.60 -32.71 -16.35
CA GLY A 193 40.15 -32.75 -17.72
C GLY A 193 41.56 -32.17 -17.87
N GLU A 194 42.03 -31.34 -16.95
CA GLU A 194 43.42 -30.83 -16.94
C GLU A 194 44.39 -31.78 -16.21
N GLU A 195 43.92 -32.57 -15.23
CA GLU A 195 44.75 -33.58 -14.55
C GLU A 195 45.05 -34.81 -15.42
N GLU A 196 44.17 -35.20 -16.35
CA GLU A 196 44.42 -36.33 -17.27
C GLU A 196 45.46 -36.03 -18.38
N VAL A 197 45.84 -34.77 -18.61
CA VAL A 197 46.78 -34.39 -19.68
C VAL A 197 48.24 -34.29 -19.17
N VAL A 198 48.48 -34.44 -17.86
CA VAL A 198 49.81 -34.29 -17.23
C VAL A 198 50.35 -35.61 -16.64
N ALA A 199 49.72 -36.77 -16.93
CA ALA A 199 50.19 -38.09 -16.49
C ALA A 199 51.00 -38.84 -17.56
#